data_AF-A0A0K2REE9-F1
#
_entry.id   AF-A0A0K2REE9-F1
#
_cell.length_a   1.000
_cell.length_b   1.000
_cell.length_c   1.000
_cell.angle_alpha   90.00
_cell.angle_beta   90.00
_cell.angle_gamma   90.00
#
_symmetry.space_group_name_H-M   'P 1'
#
loop_
_entity.id
_entity.type
_entity.pdbx_description
1 polymer ?
#
loop_
_entity_poly.entity_id
_entity_poly.type
_entity_poly.pdbx_seq_one_letter_code
_entity_poly.pdbx_strand_id
1 'polypeptide(L)' 'MTGFYKGEVLLDQAFAKDSKKTVAQVLEEAGVKATAVARFRVGN' A
#
# COMPACT_ATOMS: atom_id res chain seq x y z
N MET A 1 -18.64 5.91 1.44
CA MET A 1 -18.45 4.49 1.84
C MET A 1 -17.07 4.00 1.41
N THR A 2 -15.95 4.59 1.85
CA THR A 2 -14.64 4.23 1.24
C THR A 2 -13.39 4.50 2.10
N GLY A 3 -13.51 5.09 3.30
CA GLY A 3 -12.34 5.46 4.11
C GLY A 3 -11.57 4.27 4.69
N PHE A 4 -12.26 3.15 4.94
CA PHE A 4 -11.66 1.95 5.54
C PHE A 4 -10.64 1.28 4.61
N TYR A 5 -10.95 1.20 3.30
CA TYR A 5 -10.09 0.53 2.33
C TYR A 5 -8.81 1.31 2.02
N LYS A 6 -8.83 2.65 2.04
CA LYS A 6 -7.62 3.46 1.87
C LYS A 6 -6.57 3.26 2.98
N GLY A 7 -6.99 2.80 4.15
CA GLY A 7 -6.11 2.54 5.30
C GLY A 7 -5.70 1.07 5.45
N GLU A 8 -6.52 0.13 4.99
CA GLU A 8 -6.28 -1.32 5.16
C GLU A 8 -5.75 -2.00 3.89
N VAL A 9 -6.05 -1.47 2.70
CA VAL A 9 -5.64 -2.07 1.43
C VAL A 9 -4.32 -1.47 1.00
N LEU A 10 -3.28 -2.32 0.94
CA LEU A 10 -1.93 -1.92 0.53
C LEU A 10 -1.94 -1.12 -0.79
N LEU A 11 -2.75 -1.53 -1.76
CA LEU A 11 -2.83 -0.93 -3.10
C LEU A 11 -3.39 0.50 -3.10
N ASP A 12 -4.35 0.79 -2.23
CA ASP A 12 -5.02 2.11 -2.14
C ASP A 12 -4.35 3.04 -1.11
N GLN A 13 -3.39 2.54 -0.36
CA GLN A 13 -2.60 3.35 0.56
C GLN A 13 -1.71 4.33 -0.19
N ALA A 14 -1.53 5.51 0.41
CA ALA A 14 -0.52 6.46 -0.02
C ALA A 14 0.89 5.87 0.21
N PHE A 15 1.78 6.04 -0.76
CA PHE A 15 3.12 5.49 -0.68
C PHE A 15 3.94 6.25 0.37
N ALA A 16 4.62 5.51 1.25
CA ALA A 16 5.31 6.09 2.41
C ALA A 16 6.46 7.06 2.05
N LYS A 17 7.05 6.95 0.85
CA LYS A 17 8.09 7.87 0.37
C LYS A 17 7.52 9.01 -0.51
N ASP A 18 6.31 8.87 -1.03
CA ASP A 18 5.63 9.89 -1.83
C ASP A 18 4.12 9.77 -1.64
N SER A 19 3.57 10.57 -0.73
CA SER A 19 2.16 10.55 -0.37
C SER A 19 1.22 11.00 -1.49
N LYS A 20 1.76 11.47 -2.64
CA LYS A 20 0.98 11.85 -3.82
C LYS A 20 0.61 10.65 -4.68
N LYS A 21 1.36 9.54 -4.59
CA LYS A 21 1.10 8.32 -5.34
C LYS A 21 0.58 7.22 -4.43
N THR A 22 -0.28 6.37 -4.96
CA THR A 22 -0.68 5.15 -4.24
C THR A 22 0.37 4.05 -4.44
N VAL A 23 0.43 3.07 -3.54
CA VAL A 23 1.34 1.92 -3.71
C VAL A 23 1.03 1.17 -5.00
N ALA A 24 -0.23 1.11 -5.44
CA ALA A 24 -0.61 0.54 -6.74
C ALA A 24 0.07 1.27 -7.91
N GLN A 25 0.06 2.60 -7.93
CA GLN A 25 0.70 3.39 -9.00
C GLN A 25 2.22 3.16 -9.05
N VAL A 26 2.86 3.04 -7.88
CA VAL A 26 4.30 2.74 -7.81
C VAL A 26 4.62 1.33 -8.31
N LEU A 27 3.75 0.35 -8.01
CA LEU A 27 3.90 -1.02 -8.49
C LEU A 27 3.70 -1.14 -10.00
N GLU A 28 2.74 -0.41 -10.56
CA GLU A 28 2.51 -0.32 -12.01
C GLU A 28 3.69 0.34 -12.74
N GLU A 29 4.23 1.46 -12.22
CA GLU A 29 5.41 2.12 -12.79
C GLU A 29 6.65 1.23 -12.77
N ALA A 30 6.78 0.38 -11.75
CA ALA A 30 7.89 -0.58 -11.62
C ALA A 30 7.66 -1.89 -12.41
N GLY A 31 6.48 -2.11 -13.00
CA GLY A 31 6.15 -3.33 -13.74
C GLY A 31 6.04 -4.58 -12.87
N VAL A 32 5.79 -4.44 -11.56
CA VAL A 32 5.81 -5.54 -10.59
C VAL A 32 4.45 -5.67 -9.91
N LYS A 33 3.97 -6.90 -9.69
CA LYS A 33 2.72 -7.16 -8.94
C LYS A 33 3.02 -7.62 -7.52
N ALA A 34 2.39 -6.98 -6.54
CA ALA A 34 2.43 -7.44 -5.16
C ALA A 34 1.53 -8.68 -4.98
N THR A 35 2.11 -9.81 -4.58
CA THR A 35 1.42 -11.08 -4.36
C THR A 35 0.96 -11.26 -2.91
N ALA A 36 1.74 -10.79 -1.95
CA ALA A 36 1.38 -10.79 -0.53
C ALA A 36 2.17 -9.73 0.24
N VAL A 37 1.61 -9.22 1.34
CA VAL A 37 2.32 -8.38 2.30
C VAL A 37 2.15 -8.99 3.69
N ALA A 38 3.25 -9.07 4.45
CA ALA A 38 3.23 -9.43 5.86
C ALA A 38 3.97 -8.34 6.65
N ARG A 39 3.30 -7.74 7.63
CA ARG A 39 3.92 -6.82 8.60
C ARG A 39 3.89 -7.49 9.97
N PHE A 40 5.07 -7.84 10.46
CA PHE A 40 5.26 -8.33 11.82
C PHE A 40 5.66 -7.16 12.71
N ARG A 41 4.90 -6.88 13.77
CA ARG A 41 5.33 -6.01 14.88
C ARG A 41 5.56 -6.88 16.11
N VAL A 42 6.70 -6.70 16.76
CA VAL A 42 7.08 -7.43 17.99
C VAL A 42 6.79 -6.55 19.19
N GLY A 43 5.94 -7.03 20.11
CA GLY A 43 5.44 -6.28 21.25
C GLY A 43 4.29 -5.33 20.87
N ASN A 44 3.24 -5.31 21.70
CA ASN A 44 2.15 -4.31 21.61
C ASN A 44 2.66 -2.97 22.12
#